data_AF-A0A388P4T4-F1
#
_entry.id   AF-A0A388P4T4-F1
#
_cell.length_a   1.000
_cell.length_b   1.000
_cell.length_c   1.000
_cell.angle_alpha   90.00
_cell.angle_beta   90.00
_cell.angle_gamma   90.00
#
_symmetry.space_group_name_H-M   'P 1'
#
loop_
_entity.id
_entity.type
_entity.pdbx_description
1 polymer ?
#
loop_
_entity_poly.entity_id
_entity_poly.type
_entity_poly.pdbx_seq_one_letter_code
_entity_poly.pdbx_strand_id
1 'polypeptide(L)'
;MLSRRLLTLYFILVLVAMTWVSWYACTAPSITSLPEYAGKGLNVIGGYVTVCSEPWGLATMFDAYFGFLAFWLYVAWREQTIASRLSWFVALMLLGNFAIAAYVLLCLKQSGDETDLGKVFFTRKVA
;
A
#
# COMPACT_ATOMS: atom_id res chain seq x y z
N MET A 1 -20.28 -10.26 -12.60
CA MET A 1 -20.12 -9.09 -13.51
C MET A 1 -19.91 -7.78 -12.75
N LEU A 2 -20.63 -7.54 -11.64
CA LEU A 2 -20.47 -6.35 -10.79
C LEU A 2 -19.05 -6.21 -10.21
N SER A 3 -18.48 -7.29 -9.65
CA SER A 3 -17.16 -7.28 -9.03
C SER A 3 -16.03 -6.90 -10.00
N ARG A 4 -16.12 -7.34 -11.26
CA ARG A 4 -15.15 -6.97 -12.30
C ARG A 4 -15.20 -5.47 -12.60
N ARG A 5 -16.41 -4.90 -12.72
CA ARG A 5 -16.60 -3.47 -12.96
C ARG A 5 -16.10 -2.63 -11.79
N LEU A 6 -16.39 -3.02 -10.55
CA LEU A 6 -15.90 -2.33 -9.35
C LEU A 6 -14.37 -2.34 -9.27
N LEU A 7 -13.74 -3.48 -9.56
CA LEU A 7 -12.28 -3.59 -9.56
C LEU A 7 -11.65 -2.74 -10.67
N THR A 8 -12.24 -2.74 -11.87
CA THR A 8 -11.79 -1.88 -12.97
C THR A 8 -11.94 -0.39 -12.62
N LEU A 9 -13.06 0.02 -12.03
CA LEU A 9 -13.27 1.40 -11.59
C LEU A 9 -12.27 1.81 -10.52
N TYR A 10 -11.97 0.91 -9.57
CA TYR A 10 -10.92 1.15 -8.56
C TYR A 10 -9.56 1.40 -9.22
N PHE A 11 -9.11 0.54 -10.13
CA PHE A 11 -7.81 0.72 -10.78
C PHE A 11 -7.76 1.95 -11.69
N ILE A 12 -8.86 2.30 -12.37
CA ILE A 12 -8.95 3.57 -13.12
C ILE A 12 -8.83 4.75 -12.16
N LEU A 13 -9.52 4.72 -11.02
CA LEU A 13 -9.43 5.76 -10.00
C LEU A 13 -7.99 5.90 -9.48
N VAL A 14 -7.31 4.78 -9.22
CA VAL A 14 -5.89 4.79 -8.81
C VAL A 14 -5.04 5.46 -9.87
N LEU A 15 -5.19 5.11 -11.15
CA LEU A 15 -4.41 5.72 -12.24
C LEU A 15 -4.67 7.22 -12.39
N VAL A 16 -5.94 7.64 -12.31
CA VAL A 16 -6.32 9.05 -12.38
C VAL A 16 -5.74 9.82 -11.19
N ALA A 17 -5.90 9.29 -9.97
CA ALA A 17 -5.36 9.89 -8.76
C ALA A 17 -3.83 9.99 -8.81
N MET A 18 -3.16 8.94 -9.29
CA MET A 18 -1.70 8.90 -9.40
C MET A 18 -1.15 9.90 -10.41
N THR A 19 -1.79 9.96 -11.58
CA THR A 19 -1.41 10.91 -12.62
C THR A 19 -1.59 12.34 -12.11
N TRP A 20 -2.69 12.60 -11.41
CA TRP A 20 -2.97 13.90 -10.80
C TRP A 20 -1.94 14.29 -9.73
N VAL A 21 -1.69 13.42 -8.74
CA VAL A 21 -0.80 13.73 -7.62
C VAL A 21 0.65 13.85 -8.11
N SER A 22 1.07 13.01 -9.06
CA SER A 22 2.39 13.13 -9.69
C SER A 22 2.54 14.43 -10.47
N TRP A 23 1.52 14.82 -11.23
CA TRP A 23 1.50 16.10 -11.94
C TRP A 23 1.57 17.29 -10.97
N TYR A 24 0.82 17.24 -9.88
CA TYR A 24 0.87 18.24 -8.81
C TYR A 24 2.26 18.31 -8.17
N ALA A 25 2.87 17.17 -7.83
CA ALA A 25 4.20 17.11 -7.26
C ALA A 25 5.30 17.65 -8.19
N CYS A 26 5.13 17.51 -9.51
CA CYS A 26 6.05 18.08 -10.50
C CYS A 26 5.90 19.59 -10.70
N THR A 27 4.73 20.17 -10.41
CA THR A 27 4.42 21.59 -10.67
C THR A 27 4.43 22.45 -9.42
N ALA A 28 4.28 21.84 -8.24
CA ALA A 28 4.34 22.52 -6.96
C ALA A 28 5.79 22.70 -6.49
N PRO A 29 6.16 23.88 -5.94
CA PRO A 29 7.47 24.09 -5.35
C PRO A 29 7.66 23.24 -4.08
N SER A 30 8.86 22.71 -3.87
CA SER A 30 9.19 21.90 -2.69
C SER A 30 9.26 22.75 -1.42
N ILE A 31 8.77 22.22 -0.30
CA ILE A 31 8.69 22.88 1.00
C ILE A 31 10.07 23.06 1.61
N THR A 32 11.04 22.22 1.24
CA THR A 32 12.45 22.40 1.62
C THR A 32 13.07 23.68 1.05
N SER A 33 12.42 24.34 0.08
CA SER A 33 12.84 25.66 -0.42
C SER A 33 12.38 26.82 0.46
N LEU A 34 11.50 26.57 1.44
CA LEU A 34 11.00 27.60 2.35
C LEU A 34 11.94 27.78 3.56
N PRO A 35 12.30 29.03 3.91
CA PRO A 35 13.25 29.31 5.00
C PRO A 35 12.79 28.83 6.38
N GLU A 36 11.50 28.58 6.59
CA GLU A 36 10.93 28.07 7.84
C GLU A 36 11.39 26.63 8.19
N TYR A 37 11.74 25.84 7.17
CA TYR A 37 12.11 24.42 7.27
C TYR A 37 13.61 24.17 7.02
N ALA A 38 14.39 25.21 6.70
CA ALA A 38 15.83 25.10 6.46
C ALA A 38 16.58 24.74 7.77
N GLY A 39 17.31 23.62 7.77
CA GLY A 39 18.25 23.26 8.83
C GLY A 39 17.65 22.69 10.13
N LYS A 40 16.34 22.44 10.19
CA LYS A 40 15.73 21.74 11.33
C LYS A 40 15.87 20.23 11.17
N GLY A 41 16.60 19.57 12.08
CA GLY A 41 16.54 18.11 12.21
C GLY A 41 15.21 17.72 12.86
N LEU A 42 14.26 17.23 12.07
CA LEU A 42 12.99 16.72 12.58
C LEU A 42 13.04 15.21 12.80
N ASN A 43 12.54 14.75 13.95
CA ASN A 43 12.29 13.34 14.23
C ASN A 43 11.02 12.86 13.50
N VAL A 44 10.84 11.54 13.37
CA VAL A 44 9.74 10.90 12.60
C VAL A 44 8.35 11.48 12.91
N ILE A 45 8.08 11.82 14.18
CA ILE A 45 6.78 12.38 14.61
C ILE A 45 6.56 13.82 14.09
N GLY A 46 7.60 14.66 14.14
CA GLY A 46 7.53 16.04 13.64
C GLY A 46 7.70 16.11 12.13
N GLY A 47 8.52 15.22 11.57
CA GLY A 47 8.79 15.12 10.13
C GLY A 47 7.59 14.63 9.34
N TYR A 48 6.65 13.90 9.95
CA TYR A 48 5.42 13.47 9.28
C TYR A 48 4.64 14.64 8.67
N VAL A 49 4.46 15.73 9.44
CA VAL A 49 3.74 16.92 8.94
C VAL A 49 4.50 17.56 7.78
N THR A 50 5.82 17.63 7.86
CA THR A 50 6.67 18.16 6.78
C THR A 50 6.62 17.29 5.52
N VAL A 51 6.69 15.97 5.66
CA VAL A 51 6.62 15.00 4.56
C VAL A 51 5.24 15.00 3.91
N CYS A 52 4.17 15.05 4.69
CA CYS A 52 2.81 15.12 4.14
C CYS A 52 2.50 16.47 3.49
N SER A 53 3.18 17.53 3.93
CA SER A 53 3.07 18.84 3.29
C SER A 53 3.85 18.85 1.98
N GLU A 54 5.02 18.18 1.92
CA GLU A 54 5.87 18.14 0.74
C GLU A 54 5.12 17.48 -0.44
N PRO A 55 5.00 18.14 -1.60
CA PRO A 55 4.25 17.59 -2.74
C PRO A 55 4.70 16.18 -3.15
N TRP A 56 6.02 15.91 -3.15
CA TRP A 56 6.56 14.58 -3.42
C TRP A 56 6.38 13.60 -2.26
N GLY A 57 6.41 14.08 -1.02
CA GLY A 57 6.13 13.23 0.15
C GLY A 57 4.68 12.78 0.18
N LEU A 58 3.75 13.66 -0.18
CA LEU A 58 2.34 13.34 -0.38
C LEU A 58 2.15 12.32 -1.51
N ALA A 59 2.79 12.52 -2.68
CA ALA A 59 2.75 11.57 -3.79
C ALA A 59 3.22 10.17 -3.38
N THR A 60 4.33 10.09 -2.66
CA THR A 60 4.89 8.82 -2.17
C THR A 60 3.96 8.13 -1.17
N MET A 61 3.26 8.89 -0.32
CA MET A 61 2.25 8.33 0.59
C MET A 61 1.08 7.74 -0.19
N PHE A 62 0.56 8.46 -1.19
CA PHE A 62 -0.49 7.92 -2.05
C PHE A 62 -0.03 6.63 -2.74
N ASP A 63 1.19 6.58 -3.28
CA ASP A 63 1.76 5.38 -3.91
C ASP A 63 1.77 4.18 -2.94
N ALA A 64 2.26 4.40 -1.72
CA ALA A 64 2.34 3.37 -0.70
C ALA A 64 0.95 2.83 -0.32
N TYR A 65 -0.01 3.71 0.00
CA TYR A 65 -1.33 3.30 0.48
C TYR A 65 -2.19 2.66 -0.62
N PHE A 66 -2.14 3.16 -1.85
CA PHE A 66 -2.82 2.48 -2.96
C PHE A 66 -2.19 1.12 -3.28
N GLY A 67 -0.86 1.00 -3.12
CA GLY A 67 -0.16 -0.29 -3.17
C GLY A 67 -0.61 -1.25 -2.06
N PHE A 68 -0.73 -0.78 -0.82
CA PHE A 68 -1.22 -1.60 0.31
C PHE A 68 -2.65 -2.06 0.09
N LEU A 69 -3.50 -1.18 -0.44
CA LEU A 69 -4.89 -1.52 -0.75
C LEU A 69 -4.98 -2.53 -1.90
N ALA A 70 -4.16 -2.39 -2.93
CA ALA A 70 -4.07 -3.36 -4.02
C ALA A 70 -3.59 -4.74 -3.53
N PHE A 71 -2.57 -4.76 -2.68
CA PHE A 71 -2.09 -6.00 -2.05
C PHE A 71 -3.16 -6.59 -1.12
N TRP A 72 -3.87 -5.76 -0.36
CA TRP A 72 -4.97 -6.20 0.47
C TRP A 72 -6.10 -6.83 -0.37
N LEU A 73 -6.44 -6.28 -1.54
CA LEU A 73 -7.44 -6.90 -2.43
C LEU A 73 -7.02 -8.32 -2.84
N TYR A 74 -5.74 -8.55 -3.10
CA TYR A 74 -5.19 -9.89 -3.33
C TYR A 74 -5.33 -10.79 -2.08
N VAL A 75 -4.95 -10.30 -0.90
CA VAL A 75 -5.10 -11.05 0.37
C VAL A 75 -6.58 -11.35 0.65
N ALA A 76 -7.48 -10.39 0.41
CA ALA A 76 -8.92 -10.52 0.60
C ALA A 76 -9.54 -11.55 -0.35
N TRP A 77 -9.02 -11.68 -1.56
CA TRP A 77 -9.39 -12.75 -2.48
C TRP A 77 -8.88 -14.12 -2.03
N ARG A 78 -7.65 -14.19 -1.52
CA ARG A 78 -6.99 -15.43 -1.11
C ARG A 78 -7.51 -16.00 0.22
N GLU A 79 -7.80 -15.13 1.18
CA GLU A 79 -8.32 -15.50 2.51
C GLU A 79 -9.84 -15.69 2.47
N GLN A 80 -10.34 -16.72 3.14
CA GLN A 80 -11.78 -17.06 3.15
C GLN A 80 -12.55 -16.32 4.25
N THR A 81 -11.98 -16.23 5.45
CA THR A 81 -12.68 -15.72 6.64
C THR A 81 -12.66 -14.19 6.67
N ILE A 82 -13.82 -13.59 6.93
CA ILE A 82 -13.97 -12.13 7.05
C ILE A 82 -13.04 -11.58 8.15
N ALA A 83 -12.85 -12.32 9.24
CA ALA A 83 -11.93 -11.96 10.31
C ALA A 83 -10.47 -11.86 9.83
N SER A 84 -9.98 -12.82 9.03
CA SER A 84 -8.63 -12.78 8.44
C SER A 84 -8.48 -11.61 7.47
N ARG A 85 -9.51 -11.35 6.64
CA ARG A 85 -9.50 -10.21 5.71
C ARG A 85 -9.40 -8.87 6.44
N LEU A 86 -10.15 -8.72 7.54
CA LEU A 86 -10.17 -7.48 8.32
C LEU A 86 -8.88 -7.30 9.13
N SER A 87 -8.34 -8.37 9.70
CA SER A 87 -7.07 -8.30 10.43
C SER A 87 -5.90 -7.94 9.52
N TRP A 88 -5.84 -8.54 8.33
CA TRP A 88 -4.83 -8.19 7.32
C TRP A 88 -5.02 -6.78 6.76
N PHE A 89 -6.26 -6.29 6.64
CA PHE A 89 -6.52 -4.90 6.26
C PHE A 89 -5.86 -3.93 7.25
N VAL A 90 -6.16 -4.11 8.54
CA VAL A 90 -5.64 -3.26 9.62
C VAL A 90 -4.13 -3.37 9.69
N ALA A 91 -3.58 -4.59 9.58
CA ALA A 91 -2.13 -4.81 9.57
C ALA A 91 -1.45 -4.07 8.39
N LEU A 92 -1.97 -4.19 7.17
CA LEU A 92 -1.39 -3.54 6.00
C LEU A 92 -1.46 -2.01 6.06
N MET A 93 -2.55 -1.45 6.59
CA MET A 93 -2.70 0.01 6.69
C MET A 93 -1.85 0.63 7.80
N LEU A 94 -1.55 -0.12 8.86
CA LEU A 94 -0.74 0.37 9.99
C LEU A 94 0.76 0.07 9.84
N LEU A 95 1.12 -1.13 9.38
CA LEU A 95 2.50 -1.60 9.29
C LEU A 95 3.09 -1.51 7.88
N GLY A 96 2.25 -1.34 6.85
CA GLY A 96 2.67 -1.26 5.45
C GLY A 96 3.51 -2.48 5.03
N ASN A 97 4.73 -2.22 4.58
CA ASN A 97 5.63 -3.27 4.08
C ASN A 97 6.01 -4.33 5.12
N PHE A 98 6.02 -4.01 6.42
CA PHE A 98 6.26 -5.03 7.44
C PHE A 98 5.17 -6.10 7.44
N ALA A 99 3.91 -5.71 7.27
CA ALA A 99 2.80 -6.65 7.17
C ALA A 99 2.86 -7.46 5.86
N ILE A 100 3.29 -6.85 4.74
CA ILE A 100 3.49 -7.56 3.47
C ILE A 100 4.56 -8.64 3.63
N ALA A 101 5.72 -8.29 4.19
CA ALA A 101 6.82 -9.23 4.41
C ALA A 101 6.41 -10.36 5.35
N ALA A 102 5.76 -10.03 6.47
CA ALA A 102 5.23 -11.02 7.41
C ALA A 102 4.22 -11.95 6.73
N TYR A 103 3.31 -11.42 5.91
CA TYR A 103 2.34 -12.22 5.15
C TYR A 103 3.05 -13.21 4.23
N VAL A 104 3.99 -12.74 3.42
CA VAL A 104 4.74 -13.59 2.48
C VAL A 104 5.53 -14.67 3.22
N LEU A 105 6.22 -14.32 4.31
CA LEU A 105 6.95 -15.29 5.13
C LEU A 105 6.02 -16.34 5.74
N LEU A 106 4.82 -15.96 6.20
CA LEU A 106 3.82 -16.91 6.68
C LEU A 106 3.36 -17.86 5.56
N CYS A 107 3.22 -17.36 4.33
CA CYS A 107 2.86 -18.19 3.18
C CYS A 107 3.96 -19.20 2.84
N LEU A 108 5.22 -18.75 2.84
CA LEU A 108 6.38 -19.61 2.60
C LEU A 108 6.58 -20.64 3.71
N LYS A 109 6.25 -20.28 4.96
CA LYS A 109 6.27 -21.26 6.05
C LYS A 109 5.15 -22.30 5.90
N GLN A 110 3.99 -21.88 5.40
CA GLN A 110 2.84 -22.77 5.16
C GLN A 110 3.04 -23.68 3.94
N SER A 111 3.92 -23.33 2.99
CA SER A 111 4.18 -24.16 1.81
C SER A 111 5.00 -25.41 2.10
N GLY A 112 5.67 -25.51 3.25
CA GLY A 112 6.47 -26.69 3.59
C GLY A 112 7.49 -27.02 2.50
N ASP A 113 7.41 -28.25 1.96
CA ASP A 113 8.28 -28.79 0.90
C ASP A 113 7.72 -28.61 -0.53
N GLU A 114 6.61 -27.86 -0.69
CA GLU A 114 6.00 -27.64 -2.00
C GLU A 114 6.92 -26.79 -2.87
N THR A 115 7.54 -27.41 -3.88
CA THR A 115 8.47 -26.75 -4.81
C THR A 115 7.77 -25.80 -5.78
N ASP A 116 6.45 -25.92 -5.94
CA ASP A 116 5.64 -25.08 -6.82
C ASP A 116 5.05 -23.87 -6.06
N LEU A 117 5.86 -22.81 -5.98
CA LEU A 117 5.46 -21.53 -5.39
C LEU A 117 4.23 -20.91 -6.08
N GLY A 118 3.99 -21.23 -7.36
CA GLY A 118 2.81 -20.77 -8.07
C GLY A 118 1.54 -21.29 -7.42
N LYS A 119 1.50 -22.57 -7.03
CA LYS A 119 0.38 -23.13 -6.26
C LYS A 119 0.27 -22.51 -4.88
N VAL A 120 1.38 -22.19 -4.23
CA VAL A 120 1.34 -21.60 -2.88
C VAL A 120 0.68 -20.21 -2.90
N PHE A 121 1.07 -19.36 -3.85
CA PHE A 121 0.59 -17.98 -3.91
C PHE A 121 -0.74 -17.82 -4.65
N PHE A 122 -1.02 -18.65 -5.66
CA PHE A 122 -2.22 -18.50 -6.50
C PHE A 122 -3.34 -19.48 -6.18
N THR A 123 -3.12 -20.47 -5.30
CA THR A 123 -4.22 -21.30 -4.79
C THR A 123 -4.97 -20.55 -3.71
N ARG A 124 -6.29 -20.40 -3.91
CA ARG A 124 -7.21 -19.90 -2.89
C ARG A 124 -7.30 -20.95 -1.77
N LYS A 125 -7.13 -20.54 -0.51
CA LYS A 125 -7.28 -21.46 0.64
C LYS A 125 -8.68 -22.07 0.60
N VAL A 126 -8.79 -23.39 0.59
CA VAL A 126 -10.06 -24.11 0.74
C VAL A 126 -10.37 -24.19 2.23
N ALA A 127 -11.65 -24.02 2.61
CA ALA A 127 -12.10 -24.11 3.99
C ALA A 127 -12.01 -25.55 4.52
#